data_AF-A0A7C7YCD6-F1
#
_entry.id   AF-A0A7C7YCD6-F1
#
_cell.length_a   1.000
_cell.length_b   1.000
_cell.length_c   1.000
_cell.angle_alpha   90.00
_cell.angle_beta   90.00
_cell.angle_gamma   90.00
#
_symmetry.space_group_name_H-M   'P 1'
#
loop_
_entity.id
_entity.type
_entity.pdbx_description
1 polymer ?
#
loop_
_entity_poly.entity_id
_entity_poly.type
_entity_poly.pdbx_seq_one_letter_code
_entity_poly.pdbx_strand_id
1 'polypeptide(L)'
;MKSASELQESSQDSRVSREKVREKSPDTTRQSQRTQSLERAQSGTRNGAAKSQSPRKGKRRPGLSGQFILYVEGARDREILGCWARRLDVGLARYIEKNTVILGGRRPARAISDFRKRGGVDAGFSGLIVLDRDDHPHAASGSVTPAENGDASSLSTGSARVEDGTAEAGLELFVWGLRHIESYLLVPAAIRRMLGLGADDRRVERSIDESAVIYNGGLRTSGTPAAQHTAQHTTLHAKRILGSGGALSEALGTELRVGEIARAMRLDELHGDVHRLFDRIGRLSGLSVKGPEVVIRSRAGFPRK
;
A
#
# COMPACT_ATOMS: atom_id res chain seq x y z
N MET A 1 57.64 0.86 -49.94
CA MET A 1 57.65 -0.23 -50.94
C MET A 1 56.62 -1.25 -50.48
N LYS A 2 55.45 -1.32 -51.14
CA LYS A 2 55.01 -2.43 -52.02
C LYS A 2 55.03 -3.78 -51.29
N SER A 3 53.98 -4.60 -51.20
CA SER A 3 52.64 -4.70 -51.80
C SER A 3 51.88 -5.82 -51.05
N ALA A 4 50.54 -5.81 -51.04
CA ALA A 4 49.60 -6.82 -51.62
C ALA A 4 49.88 -8.29 -51.23
N SER A 5 48.92 -9.12 -50.80
CA SER A 5 47.65 -9.51 -51.47
C SER A 5 46.90 -10.44 -50.48
N GLU A 6 45.58 -10.30 -50.21
CA GLU A 6 44.41 -10.65 -51.05
C GLU A 6 43.99 -12.14 -50.92
N LEU A 7 42.65 -12.35 -50.90
CA LEU A 7 41.86 -13.60 -50.89
C LEU A 7 41.51 -14.14 -49.48
N GLN A 8 40.28 -14.52 -49.12
CA GLN A 8 39.11 -14.87 -49.94
C GLN A 8 37.80 -14.88 -49.11
N GLU A 9 36.71 -14.58 -49.79
CA GLU A 9 35.31 -14.64 -49.36
C GLU A 9 34.84 -16.04 -48.90
N SER A 10 33.90 -16.10 -47.94
CA SER A 10 32.76 -17.02 -48.07
C SER A 10 31.53 -16.50 -47.33
N SER A 11 30.58 -16.01 -48.12
CA SER A 11 29.15 -15.92 -47.80
C SER A 11 28.59 -17.30 -47.47
N GLN A 12 27.84 -17.41 -46.36
CA GLN A 12 26.74 -18.37 -46.30
C GLN A 12 25.48 -17.73 -45.71
N ASP A 13 24.57 -17.47 -46.65
CA ASP A 13 23.13 -17.34 -46.54
C ASP A 13 22.52 -18.31 -45.52
N SER A 14 21.74 -17.77 -44.60
CA SER A 14 20.70 -18.53 -43.88
C SER A 14 19.42 -17.70 -43.78
N ARG A 15 18.80 -17.50 -44.95
CA ARG A 15 17.36 -17.24 -45.09
C ARG A 15 16.60 -18.48 -44.60
N VAL A 16 16.14 -18.46 -43.36
CA VAL A 16 15.11 -19.39 -42.89
C VAL A 16 13.75 -18.74 -43.03
N SER A 17 12.94 -19.36 -43.88
CA SER A 17 11.59 -19.05 -44.28
C SER A 17 10.66 -18.78 -43.09
N ARG A 18 10.06 -17.58 -43.07
CA ARG A 18 8.85 -17.29 -42.29
C ARG A 18 7.67 -17.92 -43.01
N GLU A 19 7.33 -19.15 -42.63
CA GLU A 19 6.09 -19.79 -43.04
C GLU A 19 4.93 -19.19 -42.24
N LYS A 20 4.00 -18.62 -42.99
CA LYS A 20 2.86 -17.82 -42.53
C LYS A 20 1.69 -18.77 -42.32
N VAL A 21 1.63 -19.45 -41.17
CA VAL A 21 0.47 -20.26 -40.80
C VAL A 21 -0.64 -19.34 -40.30
N ARG A 22 -1.60 -19.13 -41.21
CA ARG A 22 -2.86 -18.41 -41.01
C ARG A 22 -3.84 -19.38 -40.36
N GLU A 23 -3.84 -19.46 -39.03
CA GLU A 23 -4.88 -20.17 -38.31
C GLU A 23 -6.17 -19.34 -38.28
N LYS A 24 -7.22 -19.96 -38.81
CA LYS A 24 -8.59 -19.47 -38.89
C LYS A 24 -9.17 -19.37 -37.48
N SER A 25 -9.61 -18.17 -37.09
CA SER A 25 -10.53 -17.97 -35.98
C SER A 25 -11.87 -18.63 -36.29
N PRO A 26 -12.41 -19.53 -35.44
CA PRO A 26 -13.79 -19.94 -35.54
C PRO A 26 -14.72 -18.85 -34.99
N ASP A 27 -15.52 -18.34 -35.92
CA ASP A 27 -16.75 -17.59 -35.75
C ASP A 27 -17.63 -18.21 -34.64
N THR A 28 -17.85 -17.45 -33.57
CA THR A 28 -18.86 -17.74 -32.54
C THR A 28 -19.89 -16.62 -32.49
N THR A 29 -20.54 -16.42 -33.64
CA THR A 29 -21.88 -15.85 -33.70
C THR A 29 -22.88 -16.90 -33.18
N ARG A 30 -23.28 -16.80 -31.90
CA ARG A 30 -24.46 -17.52 -31.39
C ARG A 30 -25.26 -16.71 -30.36
N GLN A 31 -26.40 -16.26 -30.85
CA GLN A 31 -27.71 -16.25 -30.17
C GLN A 31 -27.89 -15.33 -28.95
N SER A 32 -28.25 -14.08 -29.27
CA SER A 32 -29.45 -13.46 -28.69
C SER A 32 -30.66 -14.39 -28.86
N GLN A 33 -31.29 -14.82 -27.77
CA GLN A 33 -32.73 -15.05 -27.61
C GLN A 33 -33.02 -15.60 -26.20
N ARG A 34 -34.15 -15.19 -25.60
CA ARG A 34 -34.68 -15.45 -24.23
C ARG A 34 -34.09 -14.54 -23.15
N THR A 35 -34.83 -13.65 -22.47
CA THR A 35 -36.26 -13.64 -22.14
C THR A 35 -36.77 -12.20 -22.00
N GLN A 36 -37.63 -11.77 -22.91
CA GLN A 36 -38.75 -10.88 -22.59
C GLN A 36 -39.89 -11.77 -22.12
N SER A 37 -40.54 -11.38 -21.02
CA SER A 37 -41.93 -11.68 -20.64
C SER A 37 -42.03 -11.65 -19.11
N LEU A 38 -42.50 -10.51 -18.57
CA LEU A 38 -43.55 -10.43 -17.55
C LEU A 38 -43.81 -8.94 -17.24
N GLU A 39 -44.49 -8.29 -18.18
CA GLU A 39 -45.42 -7.21 -17.86
C GLU A 39 -46.75 -7.83 -17.44
N ARG A 40 -47.26 -7.38 -16.28
CA ARG A 40 -48.66 -7.34 -15.78
C ARG A 40 -48.66 -7.64 -14.29
N ALA A 41 -49.35 -6.93 -13.42
CA ALA A 41 -50.17 -5.73 -13.49
C ALA A 41 -50.51 -5.33 -12.04
N GLN A 42 -51.17 -4.18 -11.90
CA GLN A 42 -52.01 -3.75 -10.77
C GLN A 42 -51.28 -2.94 -9.69
N SER A 43 -51.47 -1.62 -9.58
CA SER A 43 -52.71 -0.85 -9.31
C SER A 43 -53.10 -0.81 -7.84
N GLY A 44 -53.12 0.40 -7.27
CA GLY A 44 -53.78 0.78 -6.00
C GLY A 44 -52.86 0.69 -4.79
N THR A 45 -52.44 1.78 -4.13
CA THR A 45 -53.29 2.64 -3.30
C THR A 45 -52.44 3.86 -2.89
N ARG A 46 -52.75 5.07 -3.36
CA ARG A 46 -53.45 6.15 -2.64
C ARG A 46 -53.19 6.27 -1.14
N ASN A 47 -52.67 7.46 -0.79
CA ASN A 47 -52.98 8.30 0.36
C ASN A 47 -52.43 7.91 1.74
N GLY A 48 -51.30 8.53 2.07
CA GLY A 48 -50.84 8.73 3.43
C GLY A 48 -49.95 9.97 3.51
N ALA A 49 -50.57 11.15 3.57
CA ALA A 49 -49.91 12.42 3.84
C ALA A 49 -49.33 12.40 5.26
N ALA A 50 -48.12 11.86 5.41
CA ALA A 50 -47.36 11.93 6.64
C ALA A 50 -46.78 13.34 6.75
N LYS A 51 -47.38 14.11 7.65
CA LYS A 51 -46.94 15.41 8.16
C LYS A 51 -45.42 15.55 8.12
N SER A 52 -44.97 16.57 7.39
CA SER A 52 -43.62 17.11 7.40
C SER A 52 -43.21 17.46 8.83
N GLN A 53 -42.60 16.50 9.52
CA GLN A 53 -41.86 16.79 10.73
C GLN A 53 -40.63 17.57 10.30
N SER A 54 -40.69 18.89 10.53
CA SER A 54 -39.57 19.79 10.37
C SER A 54 -38.32 19.14 10.97
N PRO A 55 -37.17 19.15 10.27
CA PRO A 55 -35.95 18.54 10.78
C PRO A 55 -35.65 19.21 12.12
N ARG A 56 -35.88 18.49 13.22
CA ARG A 56 -35.54 18.93 14.56
C ARG A 56 -34.07 19.28 14.49
N LYS A 57 -33.78 20.57 14.71
CA LYS A 57 -32.46 21.17 14.81
C LYS A 57 -31.76 20.51 16.00
N GLY A 58 -31.34 19.27 15.82
CA GLY A 58 -30.69 18.44 16.81
C GLY A 58 -29.43 19.17 17.19
N LYS A 59 -29.40 19.63 18.45
CA LYS A 59 -28.27 20.27 19.11
C LYS A 59 -27.04 19.40 18.80
N ARG A 60 -26.26 19.79 17.78
CA ARG A 60 -25.05 19.10 17.35
C ARG A 60 -24.23 18.94 18.62
N ARG A 61 -23.97 17.69 19.03
CA ARG A 61 -23.21 17.39 20.23
C ARG A 61 -21.91 18.20 20.15
N PRO A 62 -21.73 19.24 20.98
CA PRO A 62 -20.49 19.98 21.00
C PRO A 62 -19.49 19.07 21.71
N GLY A 63 -18.44 18.66 21.01
CA GLY A 63 -17.29 18.14 21.76
C GLY A 63 -16.30 17.30 21.00
N LEU A 64 -16.68 16.50 20.00
CA LEU A 64 -15.75 15.46 19.53
C LEU A 64 -15.94 15.13 18.06
N SER A 65 -15.24 15.86 17.19
CA SER A 65 -14.40 15.29 16.14
C SER A 65 -14.02 16.40 15.17
N GLY A 66 -12.76 16.85 15.21
CA GLY A 66 -12.18 17.51 14.04
C GLY A 66 -12.42 16.62 12.82
N GLN A 67 -12.72 17.22 11.67
CA GLN A 67 -12.97 16.45 10.46
C GLN A 67 -11.60 16.04 9.90
N PHE A 68 -11.17 14.82 10.17
CA PHE A 68 -9.89 14.33 9.64
C PHE A 68 -10.06 13.66 8.28
N ILE A 69 -9.10 13.87 7.39
CA ILE A 69 -9.04 13.23 6.07
C ILE A 69 -7.71 12.54 5.87
N LEU A 70 -7.74 11.27 5.47
CA LEU A 70 -6.56 10.52 5.07
C LEU A 70 -6.46 10.50 3.54
N TYR A 71 -5.36 11.00 3.00
CA TYR A 71 -5.07 10.92 1.56
C TYR A 71 -4.04 9.82 1.33
N VAL A 72 -4.37 8.86 0.47
CA VAL A 72 -3.48 7.73 0.14
C VAL A 72 -3.30 7.62 -1.38
N GLU A 73 -2.20 7.02 -1.82
CA GLU A 73 -1.85 6.94 -3.23
C GLU A 73 -2.87 6.10 -4.02
N GLY A 74 -3.17 4.90 -3.52
CA GLY A 74 -3.99 3.91 -4.22
C GLY A 74 -5.08 3.25 -3.36
N ALA A 75 -6.01 2.56 -4.04
CA ALA A 75 -7.03 1.75 -3.37
C ALA A 75 -6.42 0.59 -2.57
N ARG A 76 -5.30 0.05 -3.05
CA ARG A 76 -4.52 -1.01 -2.40
C ARG A 76 -3.97 -0.55 -1.06
N ASP A 77 -3.40 0.63 -0.96
CA ASP A 77 -2.85 1.16 0.31
C ASP A 77 -3.96 1.30 1.34
N ARG A 78 -5.13 1.81 0.92
CA ARG A 78 -6.31 1.89 1.79
C ARG A 78 -6.71 0.51 2.32
N GLU A 79 -6.69 -0.52 1.48
CA GLU A 79 -7.00 -1.89 1.89
C GLU A 79 -6.00 -2.40 2.94
N ILE A 80 -4.70 -2.24 2.68
CA ILE A 80 -3.62 -2.65 3.60
C ILE A 80 -3.75 -1.93 4.94
N LEU A 81 -3.88 -0.60 4.92
CA LEU A 81 -4.07 0.22 6.12
C LEU A 81 -5.33 -0.18 6.89
N GLY A 82 -6.44 -0.44 6.21
CA GLY A 82 -7.67 -0.91 6.84
C GLY A 82 -7.51 -2.28 7.51
N CYS A 83 -6.75 -3.20 6.89
CA CYS A 83 -6.42 -4.49 7.49
C CYS A 83 -5.56 -4.36 8.76
N TRP A 84 -4.51 -3.53 8.74
CA TRP A 84 -3.69 -3.30 9.93
C TRP A 84 -4.44 -2.54 11.02
N ALA A 85 -5.22 -1.52 10.66
CA ALA A 85 -6.04 -0.77 11.60
C ALA A 85 -7.01 -1.67 12.35
N ARG A 86 -7.64 -2.66 11.67
CA ARG A 86 -8.52 -3.64 12.33
C ARG A 86 -7.83 -4.44 13.44
N ARG A 87 -6.50 -4.60 13.38
CA ARG A 87 -5.73 -5.29 14.42
C ARG A 87 -5.44 -4.40 15.62
N LEU A 88 -5.41 -3.09 15.42
CA LEU A 88 -5.20 -2.10 16.46
C LEU A 88 -6.52 -1.74 17.15
N ASP A 89 -7.48 -1.25 16.36
CA ASP A 89 -8.78 -0.78 16.84
C ASP A 89 -9.82 -0.83 15.70
N VAL A 90 -10.97 -1.45 15.97
CA VAL A 90 -12.05 -1.59 14.96
C VAL A 90 -12.69 -0.24 14.62
N GLY A 91 -12.72 0.70 15.56
CA GLY A 91 -13.19 2.06 15.36
C GLY A 91 -12.29 2.82 14.38
N LEU A 92 -10.98 2.75 14.56
CA LEU A 92 -9.96 3.32 13.69
C LEU A 92 -10.06 2.75 12.27
N ALA A 93 -10.26 1.45 12.12
CA ALA A 93 -10.45 0.84 10.81
C ALA A 93 -11.67 1.40 10.07
N ARG A 94 -12.83 1.44 10.74
CA ARG A 94 -14.06 2.04 10.17
C ARG A 94 -13.87 3.51 9.85
N TYR A 95 -13.06 4.20 10.65
CA TYR A 95 -12.75 5.60 10.44
C TYR A 95 -11.89 5.81 9.19
N ILE A 96 -10.84 5.01 9.01
CA ILE A 96 -10.01 5.02 7.79
C ILE A 96 -10.87 4.71 6.57
N GLU A 97 -11.70 3.68 6.61
CA GLU A 97 -12.57 3.33 5.47
C GLU A 97 -13.49 4.47 5.02
N LYS A 98 -14.01 5.26 5.97
CA LYS A 98 -14.93 6.37 5.69
C LYS A 98 -14.24 7.67 5.31
N ASN A 99 -13.07 7.94 5.87
CA ASN A 99 -12.39 9.23 5.75
C ASN A 99 -11.14 9.19 4.85
N THR A 100 -10.97 8.13 4.05
CA THR A 100 -9.86 8.03 3.09
C THR A 100 -10.25 8.52 1.70
N VAL A 101 -9.42 9.39 1.14
CA VAL A 101 -9.46 9.83 -0.25
C VAL A 101 -8.30 9.18 -1.02
N ILE A 102 -8.63 8.52 -2.13
CA ILE A 102 -7.64 7.89 -3.02
C ILE A 102 -7.18 8.92 -4.05
N LEU A 103 -5.87 9.19 -4.07
CA LEU A 103 -5.25 10.19 -4.92
C LEU A 103 -5.08 9.74 -6.39
N GLY A 104 -4.98 8.43 -6.63
CA GLY A 104 -4.76 7.88 -7.97
C GLY A 104 -3.31 8.09 -8.43
N GLY A 105 -2.36 7.74 -7.59
CA GLY A 105 -0.93 7.98 -7.77
C GLY A 105 -0.38 9.09 -6.87
N ARG A 106 0.93 9.33 -6.94
CA ARG A 106 1.68 10.30 -6.13
C ARG A 106 1.34 11.74 -6.50
N ARG A 107 0.17 12.22 -6.05
CA ARG A 107 -0.40 13.55 -6.41
C ARG A 107 -0.69 14.41 -5.18
N PRO A 108 0.33 14.86 -4.40
CA PRO A 108 0.10 15.67 -3.21
C PRO A 108 -0.63 16.99 -3.50
N ALA A 109 -0.40 17.60 -4.68
CA ALA A 109 -1.13 18.80 -5.11
C ALA A 109 -2.66 18.57 -5.20
N ARG A 110 -3.10 17.35 -5.56
CA ARG A 110 -4.53 16.98 -5.58
C ARG A 110 -5.10 16.91 -4.16
N ALA A 111 -4.31 16.42 -3.20
CA ALA A 111 -4.71 16.40 -1.79
C ALA A 111 -4.89 17.83 -1.25
N ILE A 112 -3.92 18.71 -1.49
CA ILE A 112 -3.99 20.13 -1.08
C ILE A 112 -5.22 20.82 -1.69
N SER A 113 -5.47 20.61 -2.99
CA SER A 113 -6.64 21.17 -3.67
C SER A 113 -7.96 20.69 -3.06
N ASP A 114 -8.10 19.39 -2.79
CA ASP A 114 -9.29 18.82 -2.15
C ASP A 114 -9.46 19.32 -0.70
N PHE A 115 -8.37 19.42 0.06
CA PHE A 115 -8.39 19.91 1.44
C PHE A 115 -8.87 21.37 1.51
N ARG A 116 -8.31 22.25 0.67
CA ARG A 116 -8.74 23.65 0.54
C ARG A 116 -10.19 23.76 0.11
N LYS A 117 -10.63 22.94 -0.85
CA LYS A 117 -12.02 22.91 -1.31
C LYS A 117 -13.01 22.57 -0.18
N ARG A 118 -12.57 21.85 0.85
CA ARG A 118 -13.37 21.52 2.04
C ARG A 118 -13.34 22.62 3.12
N GLY A 119 -12.59 23.69 2.89
CA GLY A 119 -12.40 24.79 3.83
C GLY A 119 -11.20 24.63 4.77
N GLY A 120 -10.41 23.55 4.62
CA GLY A 120 -9.19 23.33 5.39
C GLY A 120 -9.35 23.51 6.91
N VAL A 121 -8.33 24.09 7.54
CA VAL A 121 -8.31 24.34 8.99
C VAL A 121 -9.42 25.29 9.44
N ASP A 122 -9.78 26.28 8.62
CA ASP A 122 -10.84 27.25 8.96
C ASP A 122 -12.20 26.56 9.14
N ALA A 123 -12.42 25.46 8.43
CA ALA A 123 -13.59 24.60 8.58
C ALA A 123 -13.42 23.49 9.65
N GLY A 124 -12.32 23.52 10.40
CA GLY A 124 -11.99 22.54 11.44
C GLY A 124 -11.51 21.19 10.88
N PHE A 125 -10.97 21.15 9.66
CA PHE A 125 -10.36 19.95 9.11
C PHE A 125 -8.90 19.80 9.54
N SER A 126 -8.50 18.55 9.71
CA SER A 126 -7.10 18.11 9.72
C SER A 126 -6.90 17.07 8.61
N GLY A 127 -5.69 16.94 8.11
CA GLY A 127 -5.41 16.00 7.03
C GLY A 127 -4.04 15.35 7.16
N LEU A 128 -3.94 14.15 6.60
CA LEU A 128 -2.66 13.44 6.48
C LEU A 128 -2.54 12.84 5.08
N ILE A 129 -1.47 13.19 4.37
CA ILE A 129 -1.09 12.59 3.09
C ILE A 129 -0.08 11.48 3.38
N VAL A 130 -0.35 10.27 2.90
CA VAL A 130 0.53 9.11 3.02
C VAL A 130 1.03 8.71 1.65
N LEU A 131 2.34 8.76 1.43
CA LEU A 131 2.98 8.41 0.16
C LEU A 131 4.05 7.33 0.36
N ASP A 132 4.22 6.48 -0.66
CA ASP A 132 5.41 5.65 -0.82
C ASP A 132 6.68 6.53 -0.83
N ARG A 133 7.84 5.97 -0.52
CA ARG A 133 9.09 6.73 -0.64
C ARG A 133 9.42 7.00 -2.10
N ASP A 134 9.24 5.96 -2.93
CA ASP A 134 9.67 5.81 -4.32
C ASP A 134 11.14 6.22 -4.56
N ASP A 135 11.87 5.39 -5.32
CA ASP A 135 13.14 5.81 -5.90
C ASP A 135 12.81 6.74 -7.06
N HIS A 136 12.57 8.01 -6.79
CA HIS A 136 12.90 9.00 -7.80
C HIS A 136 14.43 8.95 -7.91
N PRO A 137 15.01 8.51 -9.05
CA PRO A 137 16.42 8.77 -9.28
C PRO A 137 16.54 10.27 -9.11
N HIS A 138 17.31 10.72 -8.11
CA HIS A 138 17.45 12.13 -7.74
C HIS A 138 17.38 12.94 -9.02
N ALA A 139 16.23 13.58 -9.30
CA ALA A 139 16.12 14.50 -10.41
C ALA A 139 17.15 15.54 -10.03
N ALA A 140 18.28 15.49 -10.73
CA ALA A 140 19.60 15.89 -10.26
C ALA A 140 19.46 16.94 -9.17
N SER A 141 19.78 16.58 -7.91
CA SER A 141 19.94 17.56 -6.84
C SER A 141 20.83 18.64 -7.44
N GLY A 142 20.21 19.73 -7.89
CA GLY A 142 20.90 20.90 -8.35
C GLY A 142 21.80 21.22 -7.19
N SER A 143 23.09 21.04 -7.41
CA SER A 143 24.15 21.29 -6.46
C SER A 143 23.98 22.71 -5.97
N VAL A 144 23.20 22.89 -4.90
CA VAL A 144 23.29 24.04 -4.03
C VAL A 144 24.59 23.77 -3.29
N THR A 145 25.68 24.29 -3.84
CA THR A 145 26.97 24.36 -3.15
C THR A 145 26.70 24.97 -1.78
N PRO A 146 27.00 24.28 -0.67
CA PRO A 146 26.95 24.91 0.63
C PRO A 146 28.06 25.97 0.64
N ALA A 147 27.68 27.22 0.86
CA ALA A 147 28.62 28.22 1.34
C ALA A 147 29.22 27.67 2.63
N GLU A 148 30.52 27.38 2.58
CA GLU A 148 31.33 27.00 3.73
C GLU A 148 31.20 28.09 4.79
N ASN A 149 30.74 27.74 5.99
CA ASN A 149 31.27 28.21 7.27
C ASN A 149 30.47 27.63 8.46
N GLY A 150 31.15 26.82 9.26
CA GLY A 150 31.02 26.77 10.73
C GLY A 150 29.79 26.10 11.31
N ASP A 151 29.92 24.84 11.74
CA ASP A 151 30.22 24.48 13.14
C ASP A 151 29.74 23.04 13.41
N ALA A 152 30.67 22.19 13.82
CA ALA A 152 30.53 20.74 13.84
C ALA A 152 30.44 20.24 15.28
N SER A 153 29.27 20.37 15.92
CA SER A 153 28.93 19.55 17.09
C SER A 153 27.43 19.57 17.40
N SER A 154 26.68 18.66 16.78
CA SER A 154 25.37 18.24 17.30
C SER A 154 25.03 16.86 16.73
N LEU A 155 25.49 15.83 17.43
CA LEU A 155 25.03 14.46 17.27
C LEU A 155 23.60 14.36 17.84
N SER A 156 22.60 14.71 17.04
CA SER A 156 21.20 14.45 17.34
C SER A 156 20.76 13.15 16.69
N THR A 157 20.42 12.21 17.57
CA THR A 157 19.74 10.94 17.33
C THR A 157 18.78 11.01 16.15
N GLY A 158 18.96 10.10 15.19
CA GLY A 158 18.25 10.02 13.91
C GLY A 158 16.72 9.94 14.01
N SER A 159 16.10 11.06 14.32
CA SER A 159 14.71 11.35 14.01
C SER A 159 14.63 11.50 12.50
N ALA A 160 13.85 10.62 11.86
CA ALA A 160 13.50 10.76 10.45
C ALA A 160 13.22 12.23 10.17
N ARG A 161 14.05 12.84 9.31
CA ARG A 161 13.88 14.21 8.86
C ARG A 161 12.46 14.30 8.32
N VAL A 162 11.57 14.89 9.11
CA VAL A 162 10.26 15.31 8.66
C VAL A 162 10.59 16.48 7.74
N GLU A 163 10.87 16.19 6.47
CA GLU A 163 10.76 17.21 5.45
C GLU A 163 9.30 17.60 5.45
N ASP A 164 9.05 18.75 6.07
CA ASP A 164 7.76 19.38 6.37
C ASP A 164 7.15 19.91 5.07
N GLY A 165 7.04 19.01 4.10
CA GLY A 165 6.81 19.29 2.69
C GLY A 165 5.35 19.26 2.31
N THR A 166 4.49 19.94 3.07
CA THR A 166 3.27 20.56 2.52
C THR A 166 2.91 21.77 3.38
N ALA A 167 3.17 22.97 2.85
CA ALA A 167 2.96 24.27 3.51
C ALA A 167 1.48 24.65 3.80
N GLU A 168 0.56 23.67 3.79
CA GLU A 168 -0.85 23.92 4.08
C GLU A 168 -1.10 23.63 5.57
N ALA A 169 -1.51 24.65 6.32
CA ALA A 169 -1.81 24.50 7.74
C ALA A 169 -2.81 23.36 7.96
N GLY A 170 -2.53 22.49 8.95
CA GLY A 170 -3.37 21.35 9.31
C GLY A 170 -3.37 20.17 8.32
N LEU A 171 -2.57 20.20 7.25
CA LEU A 171 -2.38 19.09 6.33
C LEU A 171 -0.93 18.60 6.39
N GLU A 172 -0.75 17.42 6.98
CA GLU A 172 0.56 16.84 7.22
C GLU A 172 0.96 15.84 6.12
N LEU A 173 2.26 15.73 5.83
CA LEU A 173 2.82 14.69 4.95
C LEU A 173 3.50 13.59 5.77
N PHE A 174 3.23 12.34 5.41
CA PHE A 174 3.90 11.14 5.88
C PHE A 174 4.41 10.36 4.68
N VAL A 175 5.71 10.08 4.67
CA VAL A 175 6.36 9.26 3.65
C VAL A 175 6.86 8.00 4.32
N TRP A 176 6.57 6.84 3.73
CA TRP A 176 7.07 5.56 4.23
C TRP A 176 8.60 5.53 4.28
N GLY A 177 9.18 4.87 5.29
CA GLY A 177 10.62 4.70 5.40
C GLY A 177 11.17 3.71 4.37
N LEU A 178 10.39 2.66 4.08
CA LEU A 178 10.65 1.69 3.01
C LEU A 178 10.08 2.19 1.68
N ARG A 179 10.57 1.62 0.58
CA ARG A 179 10.25 2.05 -0.79
C ARG A 179 8.75 2.12 -1.06
N HIS A 180 8.04 1.06 -0.68
CA HIS A 180 6.60 0.91 -0.85
C HIS A 180 5.92 0.41 0.41
N ILE A 181 4.64 0.73 0.60
CA ILE A 181 3.83 0.14 1.68
C ILE A 181 3.82 -1.40 1.63
N GLU A 182 3.87 -2.01 0.44
CA GLU A 182 3.95 -3.47 0.31
C GLU A 182 5.24 -4.07 0.88
N SER A 183 6.29 -3.27 1.06
CA SER A 183 7.56 -3.75 1.63
C SER A 183 7.40 -4.16 3.10
N TYR A 184 6.46 -3.54 3.81
CA TYR A 184 6.11 -3.93 5.18
C TYR A 184 5.29 -5.23 5.25
N LEU A 185 4.83 -5.77 4.11
CA LEU A 185 4.13 -7.05 4.03
C LEU A 185 5.07 -8.24 3.82
N LEU A 186 6.37 -8.01 3.57
CA LEU A 186 7.38 -9.05 3.41
C LEU A 186 7.77 -9.63 4.78
N VAL A 187 6.77 -10.14 5.53
CA VAL A 187 6.93 -10.79 6.83
C VAL A 187 6.72 -12.29 6.65
N PRO A 188 7.79 -13.11 6.71
CA PRO A 188 7.70 -14.54 6.41
C PRO A 188 6.65 -15.28 7.24
N ALA A 189 6.57 -14.97 8.54
CA ALA A 189 5.61 -15.59 9.45
C ALA A 189 4.14 -15.29 9.07
N ALA A 190 3.84 -14.08 8.60
CA ALA A 190 2.50 -13.69 8.16
C ALA A 190 2.13 -14.40 6.84
N ILE A 191 3.06 -14.46 5.89
CA ILE A 191 2.86 -15.16 4.61
C ILE A 191 2.65 -16.65 4.85
N ARG A 192 3.45 -17.30 5.72
CA ARG A 192 3.23 -18.71 6.10
C ARG A 192 1.86 -18.96 6.67
N ARG A 193 1.40 -18.11 7.60
CA ARG A 193 0.06 -18.24 8.21
C ARG A 193 -1.04 -18.08 7.17
N MET A 194 -0.90 -17.13 6.26
CA MET A 194 -1.85 -16.92 5.18
C MET A 194 -1.94 -18.16 4.26
N LEU A 195 -0.81 -18.81 3.99
CA LEU A 195 -0.72 -20.01 3.17
C LEU A 195 -0.99 -21.34 3.91
N GLY A 196 -1.18 -21.31 5.24
CA GLY A 196 -1.32 -22.52 6.04
C GLY A 196 -0.04 -23.39 6.11
N LEU A 197 1.13 -22.79 5.91
CA LEU A 197 2.42 -23.49 5.99
C LEU A 197 2.88 -23.68 7.44
N GLY A 198 3.59 -24.78 7.70
CA GLY A 198 4.19 -25.07 9.01
C GLY A 198 5.24 -24.05 9.42
N ALA A 199 5.46 -23.86 10.72
CA ALA A 199 6.39 -22.85 11.24
C ALA A 199 7.84 -23.04 10.75
N ASP A 200 8.23 -24.28 10.48
CA ASP A 200 9.57 -24.67 10.02
C ASP A 200 9.74 -24.63 8.49
N ASP A 201 8.69 -24.29 7.73
CA ASP A 201 8.77 -24.19 6.27
C ASP A 201 9.58 -22.95 5.86
N ARG A 202 10.78 -23.17 5.33
CA ARG A 202 11.72 -22.12 4.92
C ARG A 202 11.55 -21.62 3.50
N ARG A 203 10.55 -22.10 2.74
CA ARG A 203 10.37 -21.69 1.33
C ARG A 203 10.13 -20.20 1.20
N VAL A 204 9.33 -19.62 2.10
CA VAL A 204 9.01 -18.19 2.08
C VAL A 204 10.25 -17.32 2.28
N GLU A 205 11.04 -17.60 3.33
CA GLU A 205 12.31 -16.90 3.59
C GLU A 205 13.25 -17.01 2.39
N ARG A 206 13.45 -18.24 1.90
CA ARG A 206 14.36 -18.48 0.78
C ARG A 206 13.97 -17.67 -0.46
N SER A 207 12.69 -17.64 -0.82
CA SER A 207 12.22 -16.89 -1.99
C SER A 207 12.30 -15.37 -1.80
N ILE A 208 12.12 -14.87 -0.58
CA ILE A 208 12.34 -13.44 -0.27
C ILE A 208 13.82 -13.09 -0.39
N ASP A 209 14.71 -13.91 0.19
CA ASP A 209 16.16 -13.72 0.13
C ASP A 209 16.69 -13.78 -1.31
N GLU A 210 16.24 -14.75 -2.10
CA GLU A 210 16.57 -14.88 -3.53
C GLU A 210 16.13 -13.63 -4.32
N SER A 211 14.91 -13.14 -4.05
CA SER A 211 14.41 -11.91 -4.68
C SER A 211 15.27 -10.70 -4.28
N ALA A 212 15.70 -10.62 -3.01
CA ALA A 212 16.56 -9.55 -2.55
C ALA A 212 17.92 -9.52 -3.25
N VAL A 213 18.51 -10.69 -3.51
CA VAL A 213 19.78 -10.80 -4.23
C VAL A 213 19.63 -10.33 -5.68
N ILE A 214 18.56 -10.74 -6.37
CA ILE A 214 18.30 -10.40 -7.78
C ILE A 214 18.17 -8.88 -7.95
N TYR A 215 17.39 -8.21 -7.08
CA TYR A 215 17.13 -6.78 -7.24
C TYR A 215 18.26 -5.88 -6.72
N ASN A 216 19.12 -6.38 -5.84
CA ASN A 216 20.27 -5.64 -5.31
C ASN A 216 21.55 -5.79 -6.14
N GLY A 217 21.45 -6.36 -7.35
CA GLY A 217 22.59 -6.49 -8.27
C GLY A 217 23.71 -7.38 -7.74
N GLY A 218 23.41 -8.34 -6.86
CA GLY A 218 24.39 -9.28 -6.31
C GLY A 218 25.42 -8.69 -5.35
N LEU A 219 25.30 -7.41 -4.97
CA LEU A 219 26.25 -6.77 -4.04
C LEU A 219 25.98 -7.28 -2.62
N ARG A 220 26.69 -8.34 -2.22
CA ARG A 220 26.71 -8.82 -0.83
C ARG A 220 27.43 -7.77 0.02
N THR A 221 26.66 -6.88 0.65
CA THR A 221 27.22 -5.95 1.64
C THR A 221 27.77 -6.75 2.80
N SER A 222 29.05 -6.62 3.15
CA SER A 222 29.69 -7.29 4.28
C SER A 222 29.38 -6.60 5.61
N GLY A 223 28.09 -6.42 5.93
CA GLY A 223 27.60 -5.83 7.17
C GLY A 223 27.18 -6.88 8.22
N THR A 224 26.89 -6.42 9.44
CA THR A 224 26.24 -7.28 10.44
C THR A 224 24.80 -7.63 10.00
N PRO A 225 24.25 -8.80 10.38
CA PRO A 225 22.92 -9.24 9.94
C PRO A 225 21.80 -8.23 10.19
N ALA A 226 21.85 -7.52 11.33
CA ALA A 226 20.85 -6.52 11.68
C ALA A 226 20.91 -5.25 10.80
N ALA A 227 22.11 -4.80 10.45
CA ALA A 227 22.31 -3.64 9.57
C ALA A 227 22.06 -3.98 8.09
N GLN A 228 22.33 -5.23 7.69
CA GLN A 228 22.00 -5.74 6.36
C GLN A 228 20.48 -5.80 6.16
N HIS A 229 19.72 -6.28 7.14
CA HIS A 229 18.26 -6.37 7.03
C HIS A 229 17.61 -5.00 6.77
N THR A 230 18.01 -3.94 7.47
CA THR A 230 17.42 -2.62 7.23
C THR A 230 17.85 -2.01 5.89
N ALA A 231 19.12 -2.17 5.49
CA ALA A 231 19.63 -1.65 4.21
C ALA A 231 19.11 -2.40 2.98
N GLN A 232 18.85 -3.70 3.08
CA GLN A 232 18.33 -4.50 1.97
C GLN A 232 16.85 -4.22 1.69
N HIS A 233 16.07 -3.86 2.70
CA HIS A 233 14.64 -3.62 2.54
C HIS A 233 14.31 -2.27 1.87
N THR A 234 15.26 -1.33 1.79
CA THR A 234 15.03 -0.04 1.11
C THR A 234 15.02 -0.17 -0.41
N THR A 235 15.69 -1.16 -0.97
CA THR A 235 15.86 -1.35 -2.42
C THR A 235 14.87 -2.36 -3.01
N LEU A 236 14.30 -3.24 -2.18
CA LEU A 236 13.34 -4.25 -2.59
C LEU A 236 12.11 -3.65 -3.29
N HIS A 237 11.88 -4.07 -4.53
CA HIS A 237 10.69 -3.67 -5.29
C HIS A 237 9.49 -4.55 -4.90
N ALA A 238 8.97 -4.38 -3.68
CA ALA A 238 7.91 -5.23 -3.11
C ALA A 238 6.68 -5.39 -4.02
N LYS A 239 6.30 -4.36 -4.79
CA LYS A 239 5.22 -4.44 -5.79
C LYS A 239 5.45 -5.51 -6.88
N ARG A 240 6.70 -5.79 -7.26
CA ARG A 240 7.06 -6.86 -8.21
C ARG A 240 7.08 -8.24 -7.54
N ILE A 241 7.46 -8.29 -6.26
CA ILE A 241 7.53 -9.54 -5.49
C ILE A 241 6.13 -10.03 -5.13
N LEU A 242 5.28 -9.13 -4.62
CA LEU A 242 3.92 -9.41 -4.13
C LEU A 242 2.82 -9.08 -5.16
N GLY A 243 3.19 -8.68 -6.37
CA GLY A 243 2.23 -8.42 -7.45
C GLY A 243 1.56 -9.70 -7.94
N SER A 244 0.49 -9.55 -8.74
CA SER A 244 -0.10 -10.67 -9.49
C SER A 244 0.96 -11.23 -10.45
N GLY A 245 1.28 -12.53 -10.33
CA GLY A 245 2.40 -13.14 -11.06
C GLY A 245 3.77 -12.65 -10.58
N GLY A 246 3.86 -12.10 -9.38
CA GLY A 246 5.14 -11.69 -8.80
C GLY A 246 6.02 -12.88 -8.43
N ALA A 247 7.33 -12.65 -8.35
CA ALA A 247 8.33 -13.70 -8.13
C ALA A 247 8.03 -14.61 -6.92
N LEU A 248 7.46 -14.05 -5.85
CA LEU A 248 7.10 -14.84 -4.68
C LEU A 248 5.85 -15.71 -4.91
N SER A 249 4.87 -15.20 -5.65
CA SER A 249 3.69 -16.00 -6.03
C SER A 249 4.09 -17.16 -6.94
N GLU A 250 4.99 -16.91 -7.90
CA GLU A 250 5.52 -17.92 -8.81
C GLU A 250 6.32 -18.99 -8.04
N ALA A 251 7.24 -18.58 -7.16
CA ALA A 251 8.07 -19.51 -6.40
C ALA A 251 7.26 -20.38 -5.42
N LEU A 252 6.17 -19.84 -4.86
CA LEU A 252 5.29 -20.57 -3.95
C LEU A 252 4.17 -21.33 -4.68
N GLY A 253 4.03 -21.15 -6.00
CA GLY A 253 2.99 -21.78 -6.81
C GLY A 253 1.56 -21.34 -6.44
N THR A 254 1.40 -20.15 -5.87
CA THR A 254 0.11 -19.66 -5.35
C THR A 254 0.02 -18.14 -5.45
N GLU A 255 -1.16 -17.62 -5.80
CA GLU A 255 -1.38 -16.17 -5.91
C GLU A 255 -1.36 -15.53 -4.51
N LEU A 256 -0.46 -14.56 -4.31
CA LEU A 256 -0.40 -13.81 -3.05
C LEU A 256 -1.22 -12.53 -3.13
N ARG A 257 -2.19 -12.38 -2.22
CA ARG A 257 -2.99 -11.16 -2.10
C ARG A 257 -2.50 -10.33 -0.93
N VAL A 258 -2.07 -9.09 -1.22
CA VAL A 258 -1.55 -8.15 -0.22
C VAL A 258 -2.51 -7.90 0.95
N GLY A 259 -3.82 -7.82 0.69
CA GLY A 259 -4.83 -7.66 1.73
C GLY A 259 -4.95 -8.87 2.66
N GLU A 260 -4.68 -10.09 2.15
CA GLU A 260 -4.69 -11.33 2.93
C GLU A 260 -3.42 -11.46 3.77
N ILE A 261 -2.26 -11.09 3.22
CA ILE A 261 -1.02 -10.99 3.98
C ILE A 261 -1.16 -9.97 5.11
N ALA A 262 -1.64 -8.76 4.81
CA ALA A 262 -1.87 -7.71 5.80
C ALA A 262 -2.85 -8.17 6.89
N ARG A 263 -3.89 -8.91 6.50
CA ARG A 263 -4.83 -9.52 7.44
C ARG A 263 -4.19 -10.62 8.27
N ALA A 264 -3.21 -11.36 7.76
CA ALA A 264 -2.55 -12.45 8.49
C ALA A 264 -1.48 -11.96 9.48
N MET A 265 -1.00 -10.72 9.35
CA MET A 265 -0.03 -10.11 10.27
C MET A 265 -0.56 -10.00 11.70
N ARG A 266 0.34 -10.14 12.66
CA ARG A 266 0.10 -9.88 14.08
C ARG A 266 0.57 -8.48 14.45
N LEU A 267 0.17 -8.03 15.65
CA LEU A 267 0.48 -6.68 16.12
C LEU A 267 1.99 -6.48 16.35
N ASP A 268 2.66 -7.48 16.91
CA ASP A 268 4.10 -7.52 17.16
C ASP A 268 4.95 -7.65 15.90
N GLU A 269 4.32 -7.93 14.75
CA GLU A 269 4.97 -7.99 13.44
C GLU A 269 4.83 -6.70 12.64
N LEU A 270 4.05 -5.72 13.13
CA LEU A 270 3.93 -4.43 12.47
C LEU A 270 5.23 -3.64 12.66
N HIS A 271 5.73 -3.06 11.58
CA HIS A 271 6.93 -2.24 11.61
C HIS A 271 6.69 -0.93 12.39
N GLY A 272 7.74 -0.37 13.00
CA GLY A 272 7.64 0.88 13.77
C GLY A 272 7.04 2.05 12.98
N ASP A 273 7.29 2.13 11.68
CA ASP A 273 6.67 3.12 10.77
C ASP A 273 5.15 3.03 10.72
N VAL A 274 4.61 1.80 10.74
CA VAL A 274 3.17 1.55 10.74
C VAL A 274 2.56 2.04 12.05
N HIS A 275 3.21 1.78 13.18
CA HIS A 275 2.80 2.33 14.47
C HIS A 275 2.84 3.87 14.48
N ARG A 276 3.95 4.47 14.01
CA ARG A 276 4.08 5.92 13.91
C ARG A 276 2.99 6.56 13.05
N LEU A 277 2.61 5.91 11.94
CA LEU A 277 1.50 6.36 11.12
C LEU A 277 0.18 6.35 11.90
N PHE A 278 -0.15 5.24 12.57
CA PHE A 278 -1.42 5.13 13.30
C PHE A 278 -1.49 6.05 14.51
N ASP A 279 -0.39 6.27 15.22
CA ASP A 279 -0.32 7.28 16.28
C ASP A 279 -0.59 8.68 15.73
N ARG A 280 -0.03 8.99 14.55
CA ARG A 280 -0.27 10.27 13.85
C ARG A 280 -1.73 10.43 13.44
N ILE A 281 -2.35 9.37 12.89
CA ILE A 281 -3.78 9.36 12.58
C ILE A 281 -4.61 9.56 13.86
N GLY A 282 -4.30 8.88 14.95
CA GLY A 282 -4.99 9.02 16.23
C GLY A 282 -4.94 10.45 16.77
N ARG A 283 -3.76 11.07 16.78
CA ARG A 283 -3.59 12.48 17.18
C ARG A 283 -4.39 13.44 16.31
N LEU A 284 -4.30 13.32 14.99
CA LEU A 284 -4.95 14.25 14.06
C LEU A 284 -6.47 14.08 14.00
N SER A 285 -6.97 12.86 14.19
CA SER A 285 -8.41 12.57 14.21
C SER A 285 -9.07 12.78 15.58
N GLY A 286 -8.27 12.94 16.63
CA GLY A 286 -8.74 12.95 18.02
C GLY A 286 -9.27 11.59 18.50
N LEU A 287 -9.02 10.51 17.74
CA LEU A 287 -9.34 9.16 18.17
C LEU A 287 -8.29 8.70 19.19
N SER A 288 -8.74 8.43 20.41
CA SER A 288 -7.93 7.67 21.36
C SER A 288 -7.88 6.23 20.85
N VAL A 289 -6.72 5.81 20.33
CA VAL A 289 -6.46 4.41 20.01
C VAL A 289 -6.41 3.67 21.33
N LYS A 290 -7.55 3.07 21.71
CA LYS A 290 -7.55 2.11 22.82
C LYS A 290 -6.71 0.94 22.33
N GLY A 291 -5.64 0.61 23.06
CA GLY A 291 -4.89 -0.59 22.78
C GLY A 291 -5.84 -1.80 22.71
N PRO A 292 -5.43 -2.88 22.00
CA PRO A 292 -6.29 -4.04 21.83
C PRO A 292 -6.83 -4.50 23.18
N GLU A 293 -8.15 -4.47 23.33
CA GLU A 293 -8.80 -4.97 24.54
C GLU A 293 -8.53 -6.49 24.59
N VAL A 294 -7.69 -6.90 25.54
CA VAL A 294 -7.40 -8.32 25.75
C VAL A 294 -8.63 -8.94 26.39
N VAL A 295 -9.55 -9.42 25.55
CA VAL A 295 -10.71 -10.20 26.00
C VAL A 295 -10.21 -11.59 26.40
N ILE A 296 -9.85 -11.74 27.67
CA ILE A 296 -9.53 -13.05 28.25
C ILE A 296 -10.85 -13.82 28.35
N ARG A 297 -11.11 -14.69 27.36
CA ARG A 297 -12.19 -15.66 27.46
C ARG A 297 -11.76 -16.74 28.44
N SER A 298 -12.16 -16.62 29.70
CA SER A 298 -12.07 -17.73 30.65
C SER A 298 -12.76 -18.93 30.02
N ARG A 299 -12.00 -19.99 29.72
CA ARG A 299 -12.58 -21.27 29.30
C ARG A 299 -13.55 -21.67 30.41
N ALA A 300 -14.85 -21.56 30.14
CA ALA A 300 -15.86 -22.11 31.03
C ALA A 300 -15.46 -23.56 31.28
N GLY A 301 -15.22 -23.90 32.56
CA GLY A 301 -14.70 -25.18 32.96
C GLY A 301 -15.53 -26.28 32.31
N PHE A 302 -14.89 -27.12 31.50
CA PHE A 302 -15.52 -28.36 31.10
C PHE A 302 -15.84 -29.12 32.39
N PRO A 303 -17.11 -29.45 32.68
CA PRO A 303 -17.43 -30.24 33.84
C PRO A 303 -16.69 -31.57 33.70
N ARG A 304 -15.81 -31.87 34.66
CA ARG A 304 -15.23 -33.20 34.79
C ARG A 304 -16.37 -34.15 35.13
N LYS A 305 -16.63 -35.12 34.25
CA LYS A 305 -17.46 -36.28 34.56
C LYS A 305 -16.61 -37.31 35.27
#